data_AF-A0A368W4T9-F1
#
_entry.id   AF-A0A368W4T9-F1
#
_cell.length_a   1.000
_cell.length_b   1.000
_cell.length_c   1.000
_cell.angle_alpha   90.00
_cell.angle_beta   90.00
_cell.angle_gamma   90.00
#
_symmetry.space_group_name_H-M   'P 1'
#
loop_
_entity.id
_entity.type
_entity.pdbx_description
1 polymer ?
#
loop_
_entity_poly.entity_id
_entity_poly.type
_entity_poly.pdbx_seq_one_letter_code
_entity_poly.pdbx_strand_id
1 'polypeptide(L)'
;MKKSLIITVGSLVVVGIVLYGSISLYSKLNKVDELNQRIEETADFDTSQDSNTDPSLVQEEENQPKEPSQTEQVQEDKLQSTSVENETPSPSPNNVDTSEKPTDDAKSTEDNVRKKQEIDAAITADLQQLKASCQASSSSLVQQITQELGKNDEAALEMIQNKYLTKVFAAEAECDAQFNQLISKAKSEYSAADLSDQPLPDWSTQYESAKAQARADAITVISNAVQ
;
A
#
# COMPACT_ATOMS: atom_id res chain seq x y z
N MET A 1 10.51 -2.81 46.77
CA MET A 1 9.52 -2.12 45.90
C MET A 1 10.21 -1.18 44.91
N LYS A 2 11.13 -1.67 44.06
CA LYS A 2 11.82 -0.85 43.02
C LYS A 2 11.73 -1.44 41.61
N LYS A 3 11.19 -2.66 41.44
CA LYS A 3 11.12 -3.36 40.15
C LYS A 3 9.92 -2.95 39.29
N SER A 4 8.83 -2.44 39.87
CA SER A 4 7.65 -2.01 39.11
C SER A 4 7.83 -0.70 38.34
N LEU A 5 8.87 0.08 38.59
CA LEU A 5 9.04 1.40 37.95
C LEU A 5 9.78 1.32 36.61
N ILE A 6 10.55 0.26 36.36
CA ILE A 6 11.32 0.08 35.11
C ILE A 6 10.41 -0.42 33.97
N ILE A 7 9.35 -1.19 34.28
CA ILE A 7 8.46 -1.77 33.26
C ILE A 7 7.59 -0.70 32.59
N THR A 8 7.21 0.36 33.30
CA THR A 8 6.31 1.40 32.78
C THR A 8 6.98 2.32 31.75
N VAL A 9 8.31 2.53 31.86
CA VAL A 9 9.05 3.43 30.95
C VAL A 9 9.30 2.77 29.59
N GLY A 10 9.48 1.45 29.54
CA GLY A 10 9.69 0.73 28.28
C GLY A 10 8.48 0.77 27.34
N SER A 11 7.26 0.75 27.89
CA SER A 11 6.02 0.77 27.11
C SER A 11 5.81 2.09 26.33
N LEU A 12 6.21 3.22 26.91
CA LEU A 12 6.05 4.54 26.28
C LEU A 12 6.96 4.73 25.04
N VAL A 13 8.15 4.12 25.04
CA VAL A 13 9.08 4.23 23.91
C VAL A 13 8.56 3.48 22.68
N VAL A 14 7.96 2.30 22.88
CA VAL A 14 7.40 1.49 21.77
C VAL A 14 6.22 2.20 21.10
N VAL A 15 5.33 2.81 21.89
CA VAL A 15 4.19 3.58 21.35
C VAL A 15 4.67 4.79 20.54
N GLY A 16 5.73 5.48 21.01
CA GLY A 16 6.33 6.61 20.28
C GLY A 16 6.91 6.21 18.92
N ILE A 17 7.60 5.06 18.83
CA ILE A 17 8.18 4.57 17.57
C ILE A 17 7.09 4.19 16.56
N VAL A 18 6.00 3.57 17.00
CA VAL A 18 4.87 3.18 16.13
C VAL A 18 4.18 4.41 15.55
N LEU A 19 3.96 5.46 16.36
CA LEU A 19 3.32 6.70 15.91
C LEU A 19 4.23 7.54 15.01
N TYR A 20 5.54 7.59 15.27
CA TYR A 20 6.48 8.33 14.42
C TYR A 20 6.73 7.63 13.07
N GLY A 21 6.74 6.28 13.07
CA GLY A 21 6.89 5.49 11.84
C GLY A 21 5.73 5.67 10.86
N SER A 22 4.48 5.71 11.35
CA SER A 22 3.29 5.85 10.49
C SER A 22 3.19 7.23 9.81
N ILE A 23 3.63 8.30 10.47
CA ILE A 23 3.64 9.66 9.90
C ILE A 23 4.75 9.81 8.83
N SER A 24 5.93 9.19 9.03
CA SER A 24 7.04 9.25 8.07
C SER A 24 6.74 8.51 6.75
N LEU A 25 5.96 7.43 6.82
CA LEU A 25 5.53 6.68 5.63
C LEU A 25 4.53 7.47 4.77
N TYR A 26 3.61 8.22 5.39
CA TYR A 26 2.66 9.07 4.66
C TYR A 26 3.35 10.18 3.85
N SER A 27 4.45 10.75 4.37
CA SER A 27 5.20 11.79 3.66
C SER A 27 5.99 11.25 2.44
N LYS A 28 6.32 9.95 2.42
CA LYS A 28 6.99 9.32 1.27
C LYS A 28 6.02 8.91 0.16
N LEU A 29 4.78 8.56 0.49
CA LEU A 29 3.75 8.21 -0.49
C LEU A 29 3.40 9.39 -1.42
N ASN A 30 3.26 10.61 -0.89
CA ASN A 30 3.06 11.82 -1.72
C ASN A 30 4.24 12.10 -2.67
N LYS A 31 5.46 11.63 -2.32
CA LYS A 31 6.64 11.81 -3.16
C LYS A 31 6.72 10.77 -4.29
N VAL A 32 6.08 9.61 -4.11
CA VAL A 32 5.98 8.57 -5.15
C VAL A 32 4.99 8.96 -6.23
N ASP A 33 3.86 9.61 -5.88
CA ASP A 33 2.93 10.15 -6.87
C ASP A 33 3.58 11.26 -7.72
N GLU A 34 4.40 12.13 -7.11
CA GLU A 34 5.16 13.15 -7.85
C GLU A 34 6.25 12.52 -8.76
N LEU A 35 6.88 11.41 -8.34
CA LEU A 35 7.85 10.70 -9.18
C LEU A 35 7.19 9.94 -10.34
N ASN A 36 6.04 9.29 -10.12
CA ASN A 36 5.30 8.62 -11.18
C ASN A 36 4.83 9.62 -12.23
N GLN A 37 4.39 10.81 -11.80
CA GLN A 37 4.01 11.88 -12.73
C GLN A 37 5.21 12.39 -13.55
N ARG A 38 6.41 12.48 -12.97
CA ARG A 38 7.62 12.89 -13.70
C ARG A 38 8.12 11.83 -14.68
N ILE A 39 7.97 10.53 -14.38
CA ILE A 39 8.39 9.43 -15.28
C ILE A 39 7.50 9.40 -16.53
N GLU A 40 6.20 9.68 -16.38
CA GLU A 40 5.28 9.82 -17.51
C GLU A 40 5.59 11.06 -18.37
N GLU A 41 6.13 12.13 -17.75
CA GLU A 41 6.56 13.35 -18.45
C GLU A 41 7.97 13.26 -19.08
N THR A 42 8.79 12.27 -18.72
CA THR A 42 10.13 12.06 -19.32
C THR A 42 10.16 11.02 -20.44
N ALA A 43 9.06 10.31 -20.69
CA ALA A 43 8.96 9.35 -21.79
C ALA A 43 8.91 10.00 -23.20
N ASP A 44 8.73 11.31 -23.30
CA ASP A 44 8.74 12.08 -24.56
C ASP A 44 10.05 12.85 -24.84
N PHE A 45 11.10 12.68 -24.02
CA PHE A 45 12.37 13.37 -24.22
C PHE A 45 13.54 12.39 -24.45
N ASP A 46 13.44 11.61 -25.51
CA ASP A 46 14.61 10.98 -26.14
C ASP A 46 14.95 11.74 -27.42
N THR A 47 16.08 12.44 -27.44
CA THR A 47 17.08 12.33 -28.51
C THR A 47 18.26 13.26 -28.20
N SER A 48 19.42 12.63 -28.00
CA SER A 48 20.79 13.19 -28.04
C SER A 48 21.27 13.97 -26.80
N GLN A 49 22.17 13.35 -26.01
CA GLN A 49 23.53 13.89 -25.90
C GLN A 49 24.50 12.87 -25.25
N ASP A 50 25.43 12.43 -26.08
CA ASP A 50 26.67 11.73 -25.77
C ASP A 50 27.58 12.61 -24.89
N SER A 51 28.12 12.09 -23.78
CA SER A 51 29.51 12.32 -23.33
C SER A 51 29.82 11.67 -21.97
N ASN A 52 30.80 10.76 -22.03
CA ASN A 52 31.76 10.39 -20.99
C ASN A 52 32.06 11.49 -19.96
N THR A 53 32.06 11.15 -18.66
CA THR A 53 33.10 11.51 -17.67
C THR A 53 32.85 10.79 -16.33
N ASP A 54 33.89 10.14 -15.82
CA ASP A 54 34.06 9.54 -14.48
C ASP A 54 35.52 9.82 -14.06
N PRO A 55 35.92 9.83 -12.77
CA PRO A 55 35.37 10.50 -11.60
C PRO A 55 36.48 11.26 -10.81
N SER A 56 36.11 12.19 -9.92
CA SER A 56 36.83 12.55 -8.66
C SER A 56 36.55 13.99 -8.26
N LEU A 57 35.95 14.22 -7.09
CA LEU A 57 36.63 14.78 -5.92
C LEU A 57 35.60 15.03 -4.78
N VAL A 58 35.88 14.45 -3.62
CA VAL A 58 35.76 15.02 -2.27
C VAL A 58 34.91 16.30 -2.13
N GLN A 59 33.78 16.22 -1.42
CA GLN A 59 33.42 17.27 -0.47
C GLN A 59 32.60 16.73 0.70
N GLU A 60 33.25 16.75 1.86
CA GLU A 60 32.72 16.54 3.19
C GLU A 60 31.95 17.82 3.56
N GLU A 61 30.62 17.72 3.73
CA GLU A 61 29.80 18.80 4.27
C GLU A 61 29.07 18.31 5.53
N GLU A 62 29.65 18.71 6.66
CA GLU A 62 29.07 18.74 7.99
C GLU A 62 27.78 19.60 7.97
N ASN A 63 26.62 18.96 8.13
CA ASN A 63 25.35 19.69 8.29
C ASN A 63 24.65 19.24 9.58
N GLN A 64 24.67 20.16 10.55
CA GLN A 64 23.99 20.07 11.86
C GLN A 64 22.48 19.85 11.71
N PRO A 65 21.84 19.11 12.63
CA PRO A 65 20.39 19.07 12.73
C PRO A 65 19.88 20.40 13.32
N LYS A 66 19.19 21.21 12.50
CA LYS A 66 18.32 22.28 12.98
C LYS A 66 16.97 21.68 13.41
N GLU A 67 16.75 21.72 14.71
CA GLU A 67 15.47 21.57 15.40
C GLU A 67 14.45 22.64 14.90
N PRO A 68 13.23 22.26 14.49
CA PRO A 68 12.11 23.19 14.44
C PRO A 68 11.15 22.92 15.60
N SER A 69 11.09 23.93 16.44
CA SER A 69 10.16 24.23 17.51
C SER A 69 8.70 23.84 17.21
N GLN A 70 8.05 23.31 18.26
CA GLN A 70 6.60 23.22 18.43
C GLN A 70 5.91 24.56 18.17
N THR A 71 4.73 24.52 17.55
CA THR A 71 3.65 25.48 17.80
C THR A 71 2.31 24.76 17.61
N GLU A 72 1.61 24.57 18.73
CA GLU A 72 0.18 24.33 18.82
C GLU A 72 -0.60 25.43 18.07
N GLN A 73 -1.52 25.05 17.19
CA GLN A 73 -2.78 25.76 17.06
C GLN A 73 -3.93 24.78 16.89
N VAL A 74 -4.69 24.66 17.98
CA VAL A 74 -6.06 24.17 18.06
C VAL A 74 -6.94 25.12 17.24
N GLN A 75 -7.65 24.61 16.23
CA GLN A 75 -8.81 25.30 15.70
C GLN A 75 -9.99 24.34 15.64
N GLU A 76 -10.76 24.44 16.72
CA GLU A 76 -12.15 24.02 16.86
C GLU A 76 -12.98 24.81 15.84
N ASP A 77 -13.52 24.14 14.81
CA ASP A 77 -14.55 24.74 13.97
C ASP A 77 -15.82 23.91 13.99
N LYS A 78 -16.90 24.66 14.09
CA LYS A 78 -18.14 24.37 14.77
C LYS A 78 -19.24 24.63 13.74
N LEU A 79 -20.04 23.59 13.50
CA LEU A 79 -21.44 23.65 13.04
C LEU A 79 -21.77 24.68 11.94
N GLN A 80 -22.08 24.19 10.74
CA GLN A 80 -23.20 24.79 10.01
C GLN A 80 -23.99 23.75 9.19
N SER A 81 -25.15 23.42 9.76
CA SER A 81 -26.29 22.80 9.11
C SER A 81 -26.85 23.75 8.05
N THR A 82 -27.15 23.25 6.86
CA THR A 82 -28.07 23.93 5.93
C THR A 82 -28.94 22.86 5.27
N SER A 83 -30.19 22.85 5.71
CA SER A 83 -31.33 22.16 5.10
C SER A 83 -31.88 23.03 3.95
N VAL A 84 -32.96 22.55 3.31
CA VAL A 84 -33.77 23.22 2.27
C VAL A 84 -33.18 23.04 0.85
N GLU A 85 -33.88 22.62 -0.21
CA GLU A 85 -35.28 22.79 -0.60
C GLU A 85 -35.76 21.67 -1.54
N ASN A 86 -37.04 21.36 -1.42
CA ASN A 86 -37.83 20.45 -2.21
C ASN A 86 -38.57 21.26 -3.29
N GLU A 87 -38.35 21.00 -4.59
CA GLU A 87 -39.31 21.39 -5.63
C GLU A 87 -39.42 20.32 -6.74
N THR A 88 -40.64 19.77 -6.82
CA THR A 88 -41.17 19.03 -7.96
C THR A 88 -41.99 20.00 -8.81
N PRO A 89 -41.90 19.93 -10.15
CA PRO A 89 -43.15 20.03 -10.90
C PRO A 89 -43.26 19.11 -12.15
N SER A 90 -44.42 18.45 -12.19
CA SER A 90 -45.35 18.27 -13.32
C SER A 90 -44.98 17.39 -14.53
N PRO A 91 -45.85 16.42 -14.90
CA PRO A 91 -45.74 15.66 -16.14
C PRO A 91 -46.46 16.38 -17.30
N SER A 92 -45.86 16.35 -18.50
CA SER A 92 -46.59 16.56 -19.74
C SER A 92 -46.34 15.40 -20.70
N PRO A 93 -47.40 14.81 -21.28
CA PRO A 93 -47.31 13.70 -22.21
C PRO A 93 -47.16 14.25 -23.62
N ASN A 94 -46.21 13.75 -24.39
CA ASN A 94 -46.31 13.79 -25.85
C ASN A 94 -45.70 12.52 -26.44
N ASN A 95 -46.58 11.70 -26.99
CA ASN A 95 -46.29 10.59 -27.88
C ASN A 95 -45.50 11.11 -29.09
N VAL A 96 -44.30 10.58 -29.31
CA VAL A 96 -43.70 10.52 -30.63
C VAL A 96 -43.23 9.08 -30.85
N ASP A 97 -44.05 8.39 -31.63
CA ASP A 97 -43.78 7.14 -32.34
C ASP A 97 -42.40 7.23 -33.02
N THR A 98 -41.42 6.51 -32.48
CA THR A 98 -40.12 6.35 -33.10
C THR A 98 -39.87 4.86 -33.24
N SER A 99 -39.91 4.37 -34.48
CA SER A 99 -39.47 3.03 -34.84
C SER A 99 -38.03 2.81 -34.35
N GLU A 100 -37.87 2.14 -33.21
CA GLU A 100 -36.59 1.66 -32.72
C GLU A 100 -36.12 0.51 -33.63
N LYS A 101 -35.21 0.86 -34.53
CA LYS A 101 -34.30 -0.11 -35.12
C LYS A 101 -33.46 -0.70 -33.97
N PRO A 102 -33.32 -2.03 -33.83
CA PRO A 102 -32.47 -2.60 -32.78
C PRO A 102 -31.03 -2.12 -32.99
N THR A 103 -30.57 -1.24 -32.11
CA THR A 103 -29.18 -0.80 -32.03
C THR A 103 -28.36 -1.95 -31.43
N ASP A 104 -27.24 -2.29 -32.07
CA ASP A 104 -26.28 -3.32 -31.63
C ASP A 104 -25.67 -3.08 -30.22
N ASP A 105 -26.05 -1.99 -29.54
CA ASP A 105 -25.56 -1.57 -28.22
C ASP A 105 -25.88 -2.58 -27.09
N ALA A 106 -26.95 -3.37 -27.23
CA ALA A 106 -27.31 -4.36 -26.21
C ALA A 106 -26.27 -5.50 -26.11
N LYS A 107 -25.64 -5.88 -27.22
CA LYS A 107 -24.65 -6.98 -27.25
C LYS A 107 -23.31 -6.57 -26.64
N SER A 108 -22.93 -5.30 -26.81
CA SER A 108 -21.71 -4.72 -26.25
C SER A 108 -21.72 -4.73 -24.71
N THR A 109 -22.90 -4.54 -24.09
CA THR A 109 -23.01 -4.49 -22.63
C THR A 109 -22.82 -5.87 -21.98
N GLU A 110 -23.44 -6.93 -22.51
CA GLU A 110 -23.30 -8.29 -21.97
C GLU A 110 -21.88 -8.83 -22.14
N ASP A 111 -21.26 -8.59 -23.30
CA ASP A 111 -19.89 -8.99 -23.58
C ASP A 111 -18.88 -8.30 -22.63
N ASN A 112 -19.09 -7.01 -22.34
CA ASN A 112 -18.24 -6.26 -21.41
C ASN A 112 -18.38 -6.73 -19.95
N VAL A 113 -19.61 -7.02 -19.51
CA VAL A 113 -19.83 -7.60 -18.17
C VAL A 113 -19.11 -8.95 -18.04
N ARG A 114 -19.21 -9.79 -19.07
CA ARG A 114 -18.53 -11.09 -19.08
C ARG A 114 -17.01 -10.94 -19.05
N LYS A 115 -16.43 -10.11 -19.92
CA LYS A 115 -14.98 -9.85 -19.93
C LYS A 115 -14.48 -9.33 -18.58
N LYS A 116 -15.23 -8.40 -17.97
CA LYS A 116 -14.91 -7.88 -16.65
C LYS A 116 -14.84 -8.99 -15.61
N GLN A 117 -15.86 -9.85 -15.56
CA GLN A 117 -15.90 -10.98 -14.64
C GLN A 117 -14.74 -11.96 -14.86
N GLU A 118 -14.38 -12.23 -16.12
CA GLU A 118 -13.25 -13.11 -16.46
C GLU A 118 -11.92 -12.51 -15.99
N ILE A 119 -11.68 -11.22 -16.23
CA ILE A 119 -10.47 -10.51 -15.76
C ILE A 119 -10.44 -10.46 -14.23
N ASP A 120 -11.56 -10.10 -13.59
CA ASP A 120 -11.67 -10.03 -12.13
C ASP A 120 -11.34 -11.36 -11.47
N ALA A 121 -11.84 -12.46 -12.02
CA ALA A 121 -11.60 -13.81 -11.53
C ALA A 121 -10.12 -14.20 -11.70
N ALA A 122 -9.51 -13.89 -12.85
CA ALA A 122 -8.11 -14.18 -13.11
C ALA A 122 -7.18 -13.42 -12.15
N ILE A 123 -7.36 -12.11 -12.02
CA ILE A 123 -6.54 -11.29 -11.12
C ILE A 123 -6.78 -11.68 -9.65
N THR A 124 -8.01 -12.01 -9.28
CA THR A 124 -8.30 -12.50 -7.92
C THR A 124 -7.58 -13.81 -7.64
N ALA A 125 -7.51 -14.74 -8.60
CA ALA A 125 -6.75 -15.98 -8.45
C ALA A 125 -5.25 -15.72 -8.28
N ASP A 126 -4.67 -14.84 -9.11
CA ASP A 126 -3.27 -14.40 -9.00
C ASP A 126 -2.99 -13.75 -7.63
N LEU A 127 -3.93 -12.93 -7.11
CA LEU A 127 -3.81 -12.31 -5.79
C LEU A 127 -3.82 -13.36 -4.66
N GLN A 128 -4.67 -14.37 -4.75
CA GLN A 128 -4.71 -15.44 -3.74
C GLN A 128 -3.41 -16.26 -3.74
N GLN A 129 -2.87 -16.53 -4.93
CA GLN A 129 -1.56 -17.18 -5.05
C GLN A 129 -0.45 -16.33 -4.44
N LEU A 130 -0.44 -15.02 -4.73
CA LEU A 130 0.51 -14.09 -4.15
C LEU A 130 0.42 -14.08 -2.61
N LYS A 131 -0.80 -13.96 -2.05
CA LYS A 131 -1.04 -14.00 -0.61
C LYS A 131 -0.49 -15.28 0.02
N ALA A 132 -0.78 -16.44 -0.57
CA ALA A 132 -0.29 -17.72 -0.07
C ALA A 132 1.25 -17.79 -0.09
N SER A 133 1.88 -17.31 -1.17
CA SER A 133 3.34 -17.26 -1.29
C SER A 133 3.96 -16.35 -0.22
N CYS A 134 3.42 -15.14 -0.05
CA CYS A 134 3.86 -14.17 0.95
C CYS A 134 3.69 -14.69 2.38
N GLN A 135 2.56 -15.33 2.67
CA GLN A 135 2.31 -15.97 3.96
C GLN A 135 3.28 -17.12 4.24
N ALA A 136 3.59 -17.94 3.24
CA ALA A 136 4.57 -19.01 3.36
C ALA A 136 5.98 -18.48 3.63
N SER A 137 6.40 -17.42 2.90
CA SER A 137 7.68 -16.74 3.12
C SER A 137 7.77 -16.17 4.54
N SER A 138 6.73 -15.44 4.98
CA SER A 138 6.65 -14.91 6.35
C SER A 138 6.72 -16.02 7.41
N SER A 139 5.95 -17.10 7.24
CA SER A 139 5.94 -18.23 8.17
C SER A 139 7.31 -18.91 8.26
N SER A 140 8.02 -19.04 7.13
CA SER A 140 9.38 -19.58 7.10
C SER A 140 10.37 -18.70 7.86
N LEU A 141 10.29 -17.37 7.71
CA LEU A 141 11.13 -16.42 8.44
C LEU A 141 10.84 -16.47 9.94
N VAL A 142 9.57 -16.52 10.33
CA VAL A 142 9.15 -16.66 11.73
C VAL A 142 9.72 -17.93 12.35
N GLN A 143 9.63 -19.07 11.66
CA GLN A 143 10.22 -20.32 12.14
C GLN A 143 11.73 -20.23 12.34
N GLN A 144 12.45 -19.58 11.41
CA GLN A 144 13.90 -19.35 11.56
C GLN A 144 14.20 -18.45 12.79
N ILE A 145 13.41 -17.40 13.01
CA ILE A 145 13.54 -16.53 14.18
C ILE A 145 13.32 -17.32 15.47
N THR A 146 12.23 -18.09 15.56
CA THR A 146 11.91 -18.93 16.73
C THR A 146 13.00 -19.96 17.01
N GLN A 147 13.59 -20.57 15.98
CA GLN A 147 14.69 -21.53 16.14
C GLN A 147 15.97 -20.88 16.67
N GLU A 148 16.28 -19.64 16.29
CA GLU A 148 17.44 -18.92 16.80
C GLU A 148 17.22 -18.42 18.23
N LEU A 149 16.00 -17.99 18.56
CA LEU A 149 15.62 -17.61 19.93
C LEU A 149 15.85 -18.75 20.93
N GLY A 150 15.49 -19.99 20.57
CA GLY A 150 15.67 -21.13 21.46
C GLY A 150 17.12 -21.57 21.73
N LYS A 151 18.12 -20.95 21.08
CA LYS A 151 19.53 -21.37 21.18
C LYS A 151 20.38 -20.52 22.13
N ASN A 152 20.18 -19.20 22.22
CA ASN A 152 20.98 -18.28 23.04
C ASN A 152 20.31 -16.90 23.22
N ASP A 153 19.77 -16.58 24.40
CA ASP A 153 18.93 -15.39 24.62
C ASP A 153 19.61 -14.04 24.30
N GLU A 154 20.87 -13.83 24.69
CA GLU A 154 21.55 -12.53 24.54
C GLU A 154 22.08 -12.30 23.11
N ALA A 155 22.66 -13.35 22.48
CA ALA A 155 23.14 -13.28 21.10
C ALA A 155 21.99 -13.34 20.07
N ALA A 156 20.85 -13.94 20.43
CA ALA A 156 19.68 -14.03 19.55
C ALA A 156 19.06 -12.66 19.30
N LEU A 157 19.03 -11.75 20.28
CA LEU A 157 18.40 -10.44 20.09
C LEU A 157 19.13 -9.59 19.03
N GLU A 158 20.46 -9.51 19.11
CA GLU A 158 21.28 -8.80 18.12
C GLU A 158 21.18 -9.46 16.74
N MET A 159 21.16 -10.80 16.68
CA MET A 159 20.99 -11.52 15.43
C MET A 159 19.61 -11.29 14.81
N ILE A 160 18.56 -11.19 15.62
CA ILE A 160 17.19 -10.89 15.15
C ILE A 160 17.12 -9.49 14.57
N GLN A 161 17.66 -8.49 15.27
CA GLN A 161 17.64 -7.11 14.80
C GLN A 161 18.44 -6.94 13.50
N ASN A 162 19.65 -7.51 13.41
CA ASN A 162 20.52 -7.27 12.25
C ASN A 162 20.22 -8.18 11.05
N LYS A 163 19.91 -9.46 11.28
CA LYS A 163 19.77 -10.44 10.20
C LYS A 163 18.32 -10.62 9.79
N TYR A 164 17.41 -10.74 10.75
CA TYR A 164 16.05 -11.13 10.46
C TYR A 164 15.15 -9.94 10.12
N LEU A 165 15.36 -8.75 10.70
CA LEU A 165 14.63 -7.55 10.25
C LEU A 165 14.88 -7.24 8.77
N THR A 166 16.13 -7.28 8.31
CA THR A 166 16.45 -7.07 6.90
C THR A 166 15.78 -8.10 5.99
N LYS A 167 15.74 -9.38 6.41
CA LYS A 167 15.05 -10.44 5.66
C LYS A 167 13.54 -10.22 5.60
N VAL A 168 12.92 -9.79 6.72
CA VAL A 168 11.50 -9.49 6.77
C VAL A 168 11.16 -8.33 5.85
N PHE A 169 11.92 -7.23 5.89
CA PHE A 169 11.72 -6.10 4.99
C PHE A 169 11.91 -6.48 3.52
N ALA A 170 12.92 -7.29 3.21
CA ALA A 170 13.14 -7.75 1.84
C ALA A 170 11.99 -8.63 1.33
N ALA A 171 11.53 -9.59 2.13
CA ALA A 171 10.42 -10.46 1.78
C ALA A 171 9.10 -9.67 1.60
N GLU A 172 8.87 -8.69 2.46
CA GLU A 172 7.70 -7.82 2.35
C GLU A 172 7.75 -6.94 1.09
N ALA A 173 8.92 -6.34 0.81
CA ALA A 173 9.11 -5.53 -0.39
C ALA A 173 8.93 -6.34 -1.68
N GLU A 174 9.36 -7.61 -1.69
CA GLU A 174 9.13 -8.52 -2.82
C GLU A 174 7.64 -8.79 -3.04
N CYS A 175 6.90 -9.06 -1.97
CA CYS A 175 5.45 -9.20 -2.00
C CYS A 175 4.74 -7.94 -2.51
N ASP A 176 5.15 -6.77 -2.03
CA ASP A 176 4.58 -5.48 -2.45
C ASP A 176 4.88 -5.20 -3.94
N ALA A 177 6.09 -5.54 -4.41
CA ALA A 177 6.45 -5.42 -5.81
C ALA A 177 5.58 -6.32 -6.71
N GLN A 178 5.39 -7.58 -6.31
CA GLN A 178 4.52 -8.52 -7.04
C GLN A 178 3.06 -8.07 -7.03
N PHE A 179 2.58 -7.51 -5.91
CA PHE A 179 1.25 -6.94 -5.84
C PHE A 179 1.09 -5.75 -6.80
N ASN A 180 2.04 -4.81 -6.81
CA ASN A 180 2.01 -3.66 -7.72
C ASN A 180 2.06 -4.07 -9.19
N GLN A 181 2.83 -5.12 -9.52
CA GLN A 181 2.83 -5.72 -10.86
C GLN A 181 1.45 -6.29 -11.21
N LEU A 182 0.80 -6.97 -10.28
CA LEU A 182 -0.55 -7.53 -10.48
C LEU A 182 -1.60 -6.44 -10.71
N ILE A 183 -1.56 -5.34 -9.95
CA ILE A 183 -2.47 -4.20 -10.16
C ILE A 183 -2.22 -3.53 -11.51
N SER A 184 -0.95 -3.40 -11.91
CA SER A 184 -0.59 -2.85 -13.23
C SER A 184 -1.09 -3.74 -14.37
N LYS A 185 -0.95 -5.06 -14.24
CA LYS A 185 -1.51 -6.05 -15.16
C LYS A 185 -3.03 -5.91 -15.27
N ALA A 186 -3.73 -5.82 -14.14
CA ALA A 186 -5.19 -5.68 -14.14
C ALA A 186 -5.66 -4.41 -14.85
N LYS A 187 -5.01 -3.26 -14.59
CA LYS A 187 -5.29 -2.00 -15.30
C LYS A 187 -5.06 -2.15 -16.81
N SER A 188 -3.98 -2.81 -17.22
CA SER A 188 -3.69 -3.08 -18.62
C SER A 188 -4.75 -3.98 -19.27
N GLU A 189 -5.21 -5.02 -18.60
CA GLU A 189 -6.25 -5.93 -19.11
C GLU A 189 -7.62 -5.23 -19.22
N TYR A 190 -7.96 -4.39 -18.25
CA TYR A 190 -9.16 -3.54 -18.31
C TYR A 190 -9.11 -2.59 -19.50
N SER A 191 -7.97 -1.92 -19.71
CA SER A 191 -7.80 -1.00 -20.84
C SER A 191 -7.91 -1.72 -22.18
N ALA A 192 -7.28 -2.89 -22.32
CA ALA A 192 -7.36 -3.70 -23.54
C ALA A 192 -8.76 -4.26 -23.83
N ALA A 193 -9.64 -4.30 -22.83
CA ALA A 193 -11.01 -4.76 -22.94
C ALA A 193 -12.04 -3.61 -23.09
N ASP A 194 -11.58 -2.36 -23.23
CA ASP A 194 -12.42 -1.15 -23.23
C ASP A 194 -13.24 -0.99 -21.93
N LEU A 195 -12.66 -1.42 -20.80
CA LEU A 195 -13.26 -1.38 -19.45
C LEU A 195 -12.63 -0.30 -18.55
N SER A 196 -11.82 0.62 -19.08
CA SER A 196 -11.05 1.59 -18.28
C SER A 196 -11.88 2.43 -17.30
N ASP A 197 -13.15 2.71 -17.64
CA ASP A 197 -14.05 3.49 -16.80
C ASP A 197 -14.75 2.65 -15.70
N GLN A 198 -14.59 1.32 -15.75
CA GLN A 198 -15.17 0.42 -14.77
C GLN A 198 -14.28 0.37 -13.51
N PRO A 199 -14.86 0.42 -12.30
CA PRO A 199 -14.08 0.30 -11.09
C PRO A 199 -13.44 -1.09 -10.98
N LEU A 200 -12.16 -1.09 -10.60
CA LEU A 200 -11.46 -2.31 -10.20
C LEU A 200 -12.01 -2.79 -8.84
N PRO A 201 -12.01 -4.11 -8.57
CA PRO A 201 -12.23 -4.63 -7.24
C PRO A 201 -11.21 -4.05 -6.23
N ASP A 202 -11.59 -4.02 -4.96
CA ASP A 202 -10.74 -3.51 -3.89
C ASP A 202 -9.66 -4.53 -3.46
N TRP A 203 -8.77 -4.88 -4.40
CA TRP A 203 -7.68 -5.81 -4.15
C TRP A 203 -6.62 -5.23 -3.21
N SER A 204 -6.45 -3.91 -3.18
CA SER A 204 -5.51 -3.22 -2.29
C SER A 204 -5.89 -3.41 -0.82
N THR A 205 -7.16 -3.15 -0.45
CA THR A 205 -7.61 -3.41 0.93
C THR A 205 -7.48 -4.89 1.29
N GLN A 206 -7.81 -5.78 0.35
CA GLN A 206 -7.67 -7.22 0.56
C GLN A 206 -6.23 -7.67 0.77
N TYR A 207 -5.27 -7.05 0.08
CA TYR A 207 -3.84 -7.33 0.22
C TYR A 207 -3.31 -6.79 1.55
N GLU A 208 -3.58 -5.52 1.86
CA GLU A 208 -3.13 -4.88 3.11
C GLU A 208 -3.72 -5.54 4.35
N SER A 209 -4.99 -5.96 4.31
CA SER A 209 -5.59 -6.72 5.40
C SER A 209 -4.89 -8.07 5.63
N ALA A 210 -4.56 -8.80 4.57
CA ALA A 210 -3.83 -10.07 4.68
C ALA A 210 -2.40 -9.85 5.20
N LYS A 211 -1.73 -8.79 4.75
CA LYS A 211 -0.40 -8.38 5.22
C LYS A 211 -0.40 -8.03 6.71
N ALA A 212 -1.38 -7.25 7.16
CA ALA A 212 -1.55 -6.91 8.58
C ALA A 212 -1.80 -8.16 9.44
N GLN A 213 -2.64 -9.08 8.98
CA GLN A 213 -2.89 -10.35 9.66
C GLN A 213 -1.61 -11.20 9.78
N ALA A 214 -0.86 -11.36 8.67
CA ALA A 214 0.37 -12.14 8.68
C ALA A 214 1.43 -11.56 9.64
N ARG A 215 1.51 -10.23 9.75
CA ARG A 215 2.38 -9.56 10.73
C ARG A 215 1.91 -9.81 12.16
N ALA A 216 0.60 -9.75 12.43
CA ALA A 216 0.06 -10.04 13.75
C ALA A 216 0.33 -11.49 14.18
N ASP A 217 0.09 -12.45 13.27
CA ASP A 217 0.37 -13.88 13.51
C ASP A 217 1.86 -14.13 13.80
N ALA A 218 2.74 -13.48 13.02
CA ALA A 218 4.18 -13.54 13.22
C ALA A 218 4.59 -13.04 14.62
N ILE A 219 4.05 -11.89 15.06
CA ILE A 219 4.32 -11.34 16.40
C ILE A 219 3.85 -12.32 17.48
N THR A 220 2.67 -12.92 17.34
CA THR A 220 2.15 -13.91 18.29
C THR A 220 3.08 -15.12 18.40
N VAL A 221 3.53 -15.68 17.29
CA VAL A 221 4.44 -16.84 17.29
C VAL A 221 5.79 -16.49 17.92
N ILE A 222 6.37 -15.34 17.57
CA ILE A 222 7.64 -14.87 18.15
C ILE A 222 7.48 -14.63 19.66
N SER A 223 6.40 -13.97 20.08
CA SER A 223 6.15 -13.69 21.50
C SER A 223 6.02 -14.97 22.34
N ASN A 224 5.44 -16.03 21.77
CA ASN A 224 5.32 -17.32 22.45
C ASN A 224 6.67 -18.07 22.53
N ALA A 225 7.60 -17.77 21.63
CA ALA A 225 8.93 -18.40 21.61
C ALA A 225 9.92 -17.81 22.65
N VAL A 226 9.61 -16.64 23.20
CA VAL A 226 10.46 -15.93 24.18
C VAL A 226 9.99 -16.15 25.63
N GLN A 227 8.83 -16.79 25.83
CA GLN A 227 8.32 -17.16 27.16
C GLN A 227 8.98 -18.44 27.67
#